data_AF-Q8E974-F1
#
_entry.id   AF-Q8E974-F1
#
_cell.length_a   1.000
_cell.length_b   1.000
_cell.length_c   1.000
_cell.angle_alpha   90.00
_cell.angle_beta   90.00
_cell.angle_gamma   90.00
#
_symmetry.space_group_name_H-M   'P 1'
#
loop_
_entity.id
_entity.type
_entity.pdbx_description
1 polymer ?
#
loop_
_entity_poly.entity_id
_entity_poly.type
_entity_poly.pdbx_seq_one_letter_code
_entity_poly.pdbx_strand_id
1 'polypeptide(L)'
;MRWLTWLVVCCSLTGCATVTSRMGEDSTWGHSFSSVQTAVDNGEECMIISALSAPPLLLFTIPLTIVDMGSALIVDAVMLPADLAITPSDPKLRTPRSMFCRYNYSI
;
A
#
# COMPACT_ATOMS: atom_id res chain seq x y z
N MET A 1 -16.47 -8.81 -22.02
CA MET A 1 -16.60 -7.55 -21.26
C MET A 1 -16.39 -7.72 -19.76
N ARG A 2 -17.07 -8.65 -19.05
CA ARG A 2 -16.87 -8.89 -17.59
C ARG A 2 -15.41 -9.00 -17.13
N TRP A 3 -14.57 -9.70 -17.88
CA TRP A 3 -13.15 -9.90 -17.52
C TRP A 3 -12.31 -8.63 -17.62
N LEU A 4 -12.63 -7.76 -18.58
CA LEU A 4 -11.99 -6.46 -18.76
C LEU A 4 -12.39 -5.50 -17.64
N THR A 5 -13.66 -5.50 -17.22
CA THR A 5 -14.10 -4.72 -16.06
C THR A 5 -13.48 -5.22 -14.77
N TRP A 6 -13.36 -6.54 -14.58
CA TRP A 6 -12.65 -7.10 -13.43
C TRP A 6 -11.16 -6.76 -13.43
N LEU A 7 -10.48 -6.81 -14.59
CA LEU A 7 -9.09 -6.37 -14.71
C LEU A 7 -8.93 -4.88 -14.39
N VAL A 8 -9.82 -4.03 -14.92
CA VAL A 8 -9.77 -2.59 -14.64
C VAL A 8 -10.03 -2.29 -13.17
N VAL A 9 -11.03 -2.94 -12.56
CA VAL A 9 -11.35 -2.79 -11.12
C VAL A 9 -10.23 -3.33 -10.24
N CYS A 10 -9.63 -4.46 -10.58
CA CYS A 10 -8.43 -4.95 -9.89
C CYS A 10 -7.31 -3.93 -10.07
N CYS A 11 -6.95 -3.52 -11.28
CA CYS A 11 -5.89 -2.54 -11.52
C CYS A 11 -6.10 -1.18 -10.83
N SER A 12 -7.35 -0.73 -10.62
CA SER A 12 -7.63 0.51 -9.89
C SER A 12 -7.75 0.35 -8.38
N LEU A 13 -7.88 -0.88 -7.87
CA LEU A 13 -7.85 -1.20 -6.43
C LEU A 13 -6.51 -1.75 -5.96
N THR A 14 -5.61 -2.12 -6.88
CA THR A 14 -4.31 -2.73 -6.59
C THR A 14 -3.18 -1.76 -6.85
N GLY A 15 -2.22 -1.66 -5.93
CA GLY A 15 -1.08 -0.76 -6.07
C GLY A 15 -1.34 0.63 -5.49
N CYS A 16 -2.35 0.79 -4.63
CA CYS A 16 -2.48 2.04 -3.87
C CYS A 16 -1.20 2.28 -3.06
N ALA A 17 -0.69 1.25 -2.40
CA ALA A 17 0.55 1.34 -1.65
C ALA A 17 1.78 1.67 -2.51
N THR A 18 1.82 1.26 -3.78
CA THR A 18 2.95 1.54 -4.69
C THR A 18 2.93 2.96 -5.22
N VAL A 19 1.74 3.51 -5.41
CA VAL A 19 1.58 4.92 -5.81
C VAL A 19 1.87 5.81 -4.61
N THR A 20 1.30 5.51 -3.43
CA THR A 20 1.47 6.35 -2.24
C THR A 20 2.89 6.32 -1.69
N SER A 21 3.61 5.19 -1.80
CA SER A 21 5.01 5.12 -1.37
C SER A 21 5.93 6.00 -2.21
N ARG A 22 5.60 6.26 -3.49
CA ARG A 22 6.51 6.91 -4.45
C ARG A 22 6.08 8.30 -4.92
N MET A 23 5.00 8.84 -4.36
CA MET A 23 4.47 10.16 -4.71
C MET A 23 4.38 11.09 -3.49
N GLY A 24 4.50 12.39 -3.75
CA GLY A 24 4.37 13.44 -2.73
C GLY A 24 5.68 13.76 -1.99
N GLU A 25 5.58 14.66 -1.02
CA GLU A 25 6.73 15.11 -0.21
C GLU A 25 7.28 14.00 0.71
N ASP A 26 6.43 13.04 1.11
CA ASP A 26 6.79 11.89 1.96
C ASP A 26 7.13 10.65 1.13
N SER A 27 7.62 10.83 -0.09
CA SER A 27 8.06 9.73 -0.96
C SER A 27 9.21 8.94 -0.30
N THR A 28 9.11 7.61 -0.36
CA THR A 28 10.08 6.66 0.20
C THR A 28 11.01 6.07 -0.86
N TRP A 29 11.23 6.77 -1.97
CA TRP A 29 12.35 6.48 -2.88
C TRP A 29 13.67 6.37 -2.12
N GLY A 30 14.48 5.38 -2.47
CA GLY A 30 15.74 5.12 -1.77
C GLY A 30 15.63 4.10 -0.63
N HIS A 31 14.41 3.65 -0.31
CA HIS A 31 14.16 2.62 0.70
C HIS A 31 13.76 1.31 0.03
N SER A 32 14.51 0.24 0.30
CA SER A 32 14.19 -1.08 -0.21
C SER A 32 12.86 -1.60 0.33
N PHE A 33 11.98 -2.07 -0.55
CA PHE A 33 10.69 -2.68 -0.20
C PHE A 33 9.72 -1.75 0.56
N SER A 34 9.83 -0.44 0.33
CA SER A 34 9.01 0.55 1.02
C SER A 34 7.53 0.50 0.62
N SER A 35 7.20 0.11 -0.62
CA SER A 35 5.81 -0.07 -1.05
C SER A 35 5.16 -1.27 -0.36
N VAL A 36 5.89 -2.38 -0.19
CA VAL A 36 5.41 -3.54 0.56
C VAL A 36 5.12 -3.15 1.99
N GLN A 37 6.03 -2.42 2.64
CA GLN A 37 5.80 -1.97 4.02
C GLN A 37 4.57 -1.05 4.11
N THR A 38 4.41 -0.16 3.14
CA THR A 38 3.22 0.71 3.03
C THR A 38 1.93 -0.11 2.85
N ALA A 39 1.97 -1.19 2.06
CA ALA A 39 0.82 -2.07 1.85
C ALA A 39 0.44 -2.85 3.12
N VAL A 40 1.44 -3.25 3.92
CA VAL A 40 1.24 -3.92 5.21
C VAL A 40 0.59 -2.96 6.20
N ASP A 41 1.16 -1.77 6.41
CA ASP A 41 0.64 -0.77 7.34
C ASP A 41 -0.79 -0.36 6.98
N ASN A 42 -1.04 -0.04 5.69
CA ASN A 42 -2.39 0.26 5.20
C ASN A 42 -3.35 -0.91 5.41
N GLY A 43 -2.88 -2.14 5.15
CA GLY A 43 -3.71 -3.34 5.25
C GLY A 43 -4.14 -3.63 6.69
N GLU A 44 -3.23 -3.47 7.65
CA GLU A 44 -3.51 -3.59 9.08
C GLU A 44 -4.58 -2.58 9.51
N GLU A 45 -4.37 -1.30 9.18
CA GLU A 45 -5.29 -0.21 9.51
C GLU A 45 -6.68 -0.43 8.86
N CYS A 46 -6.74 -0.79 7.58
CA CYS A 46 -7.99 -1.08 6.90
C CYS A 46 -8.72 -2.28 7.53
N MET A 47 -7.98 -3.33 7.97
CA MET A 47 -8.57 -4.48 8.65
C MET A 47 -9.17 -4.09 10.01
N ILE A 48 -8.46 -3.28 10.80
CA ILE A 48 -8.95 -2.78 12.09
C ILE A 48 -10.23 -1.95 11.88
N ILE A 49 -10.20 -0.99 10.95
CA ILE A 49 -11.38 -0.19 10.61
C ILE A 49 -12.54 -1.08 10.16
N SER A 50 -12.28 -2.08 9.30
CA SER A 50 -13.31 -2.99 8.81
C SER A 50 -13.91 -3.83 9.94
N ALA A 51 -13.08 -4.35 10.84
CA ALA A 51 -13.53 -5.14 11.99
C ALA A 51 -14.39 -4.33 12.96
N LEU A 52 -14.06 -3.06 13.18
CA LEU A 52 -14.76 -2.19 14.14
C LEU A 52 -16.01 -1.53 13.55
N SER A 53 -15.94 -1.04 12.32
CA SER A 53 -17.03 -0.25 11.71
C SER A 53 -18.08 -1.11 11.01
N ALA A 54 -17.67 -2.19 10.34
CA ALA A 54 -18.55 -3.06 9.58
C ALA A 54 -17.88 -4.44 9.35
N PRO A 55 -17.95 -5.36 10.33
CA PRO A 55 -17.25 -6.65 10.27
C PRO A 55 -17.43 -7.46 8.97
N PRO A 56 -18.59 -7.45 8.29
CA PRO A 56 -18.73 -8.13 7.00
C PRO A 56 -17.78 -7.63 5.91
N LEU A 57 -17.26 -6.41 6.01
CA LEU A 57 -16.29 -5.86 5.06
C LEU A 57 -14.98 -6.64 5.06
N LEU A 58 -14.62 -7.33 6.15
CA LEU A 58 -13.40 -8.14 6.22
C LEU A 58 -13.30 -9.19 5.10
N LEU A 59 -14.43 -9.71 4.61
CA LEU A 59 -14.49 -10.65 3.49
C LEU A 59 -13.95 -10.06 2.18
N PHE A 60 -13.98 -8.73 2.06
CA PHE A 60 -13.46 -7.98 0.93
C PHE A 60 -12.11 -7.33 1.26
N THR A 61 -11.93 -6.83 2.49
CA THR A 61 -10.68 -6.16 2.88
C THR A 61 -9.49 -7.11 2.84
N ILE A 62 -9.62 -8.33 3.35
CA ILE A 62 -8.52 -9.33 3.38
C ILE A 62 -8.01 -9.68 1.98
N PRO A 63 -8.85 -10.09 1.01
CA PRO A 63 -8.34 -10.38 -0.33
C PRO A 63 -7.79 -9.14 -1.02
N LEU A 64 -8.36 -7.95 -0.82
CA LEU A 64 -7.84 -6.71 -1.39
C LEU A 64 -6.44 -6.37 -0.85
N THR A 65 -6.21 -6.51 0.46
CA THR A 65 -4.89 -6.24 1.06
C THR A 65 -3.83 -7.23 0.57
N ILE A 66 -4.18 -8.51 0.41
CA ILE A 66 -3.27 -9.51 -0.17
C ILE A 66 -2.86 -9.14 -1.60
N VAL A 67 -3.81 -8.71 -2.44
CA VAL A 67 -3.48 -8.32 -3.81
C VAL A 67 -2.66 -7.03 -3.84
N ASP A 68 -2.95 -6.06 -2.97
CA ASP A 68 -2.15 -4.83 -2.85
C ASP A 68 -0.70 -5.14 -2.44
N MET A 69 -0.50 -5.96 -1.40
CA MET A 69 0.83 -6.44 -0.97
C MET A 69 1.57 -7.18 -2.10
N GLY A 70 0.87 -8.05 -2.84
CA GLY A 70 1.45 -8.78 -3.96
C GLY A 70 1.90 -7.85 -5.09
N SER A 71 1.06 -6.87 -5.44
CA SER A 71 1.42 -5.85 -6.44
C SER A 71 2.58 -4.97 -5.97
N ALA A 72 2.62 -4.64 -4.68
CA ALA A 72 3.70 -3.88 -4.07
C ALA A 72 5.03 -4.63 -4.09
N LEU A 73 5.01 -5.93 -3.84
CA LEU A 73 6.19 -6.78 -3.93
C LEU A 73 6.77 -6.80 -5.34
N ILE A 74 5.92 -6.95 -6.36
CA ILE A 74 6.36 -6.94 -7.76
C ILE A 74 7.00 -5.60 -8.10
N VAL A 75 6.34 -4.50 -7.71
CA VAL A 75 6.79 -3.15 -8.03
C VAL A 75 8.08 -2.79 -7.29
N ASP A 76 8.24 -3.19 -6.04
CA ASP A 76 9.49 -3.01 -5.29
C ASP A 76 10.61 -3.88 -5.85
N ALA A 77 10.34 -5.12 -6.25
CA ALA A 77 11.34 -5.96 -6.88
C ALA A 77 11.86 -5.36 -8.21
N VAL A 78 10.98 -4.79 -9.02
CA VAL A 78 11.34 -4.13 -10.29
C VAL A 78 12.10 -2.82 -10.06
N MET A 79 11.70 -2.04 -9.05
CA MET A 79 12.30 -0.73 -8.76
C MET A 79 13.47 -0.79 -7.79
N LEU A 80 13.80 -1.97 -7.24
CA LEU A 80 14.92 -2.17 -6.33
C LEU A 80 16.24 -1.58 -6.84
N PRO A 81 16.61 -1.68 -8.15
CA PRO A 81 17.81 -1.04 -8.65
C PRO A 81 17.76 0.49 -8.55
N ALA A 82 16.60 1.10 -8.77
CA ALA A 82 16.41 2.54 -8.62
C ALA A 82 16.42 2.94 -7.13
N ASP A 83 15.78 2.16 -6.27
CA ASP A 83 15.79 2.38 -4.82
C ASP A 83 17.20 2.25 -4.21
N LEU A 84 18.08 1.43 -4.78
CA LEU A 84 19.48 1.36 -4.34
C LEU A 84 20.36 2.49 -4.90
N ALA A 85 19.95 3.11 -6.02
CA ALA A 85 20.70 4.19 -6.66
C ALA A 85 20.34 5.59 -6.12
N ILE A 86 19.18 5.72 -5.49
CA ILE A 86 18.68 6.98 -4.93
C ILE A 86 18.98 7.02 -3.43
N THR A 87 19.60 8.11 -2.97
CA THR A 87 19.75 8.35 -1.53
C THR A 87 18.42 8.83 -0.96
N PRO A 88 17.88 8.19 0.09
CA PRO A 88 16.59 8.58 0.66
C PRO A 88 16.65 9.98 1.27
N SER A 89 15.60 10.77 1.02
CA SER A 89 15.50 12.15 1.55
C SER A 89 15.33 12.19 3.06
N ASP A 90 14.60 11.21 3.62
CA ASP A 90 14.53 10.95 5.06
C ASP A 90 14.90 9.48 5.34
N PRO A 91 16.07 9.20 5.94
CA PRO A 91 16.53 7.82 6.18
C PRO A 91 15.71 7.08 7.26
N LYS A 92 14.86 7.78 8.03
CA LYS A 92 13.99 7.17 9.04
C LYS A 92 12.58 6.90 8.52
N LEU A 93 12.18 7.55 7.42
CA LEU A 93 10.85 7.42 6.84
C LEU A 93 10.74 6.12 6.03
N ARG A 94 10.07 5.10 6.57
CA ARG A 94 9.89 3.80 5.90
C ARG A 94 8.61 3.70 5.08
N THR A 95 7.57 4.41 5.52
CA THR A 95 6.26 4.48 4.88
C THR A 95 5.79 5.94 4.85
N PRO A 96 4.98 6.34 3.85
CA PRO A 96 4.47 7.69 3.74
C PRO A 96 3.56 8.03 4.93
N ARG A 97 3.60 9.28 5.41
CA ARG A 97 2.80 9.70 6.58
C ARG A 97 1.30 9.71 6.31
N SER A 98 0.91 9.86 5.04
CA SER A 98 -0.48 9.77 4.60
C SER A 98 -0.82 8.35 4.16
N MET A 99 -1.25 7.53 5.12
CA MET A 99 -1.86 6.22 4.85
C MET A 99 -3.30 6.40 4.35
N PHE A 100 -3.72 5.53 3.43
CA PHE A 100 -5.07 5.61 2.83
C PHE A 100 -6.15 5.19 3.83
N CYS A 101 -5.85 4.18 4.64
CA CYS A 101 -6.60 3.80 5.81
C CYS A 101 -5.80 4.24 7.04
N ARG A 102 -6.34 5.17 7.82
CA ARG A 102 -5.72 5.58 9.07
C ARG A 102 -6.76 5.52 10.17
N TYR A 103 -6.60 4.59 11.10
CA TYR A 103 -7.40 4.56 12.31
C TYR A 103 -6.90 5.66 13.25
N ASN A 104 -7.82 6.48 13.75
CA ASN A 104 -7.48 7.45 14.78
C ASN A 104 -7.57 6.75 16.14
N TYR A 105 -6.42 6.44 16.73
CA TYR A 105 -6.30 5.83 18.06
C TYR A 105 -6.75 6.74 19.22
N SER A 106 -7.33 7.91 18.94
CA SER A 106 -7.89 8.80 19.97
C SER A 106 -9.13 8.14 20.58
N ILE A 107 -8.93 7.44 21.70
CA ILE A 107 -9.98 7.07 22.66
C ILE A 107 -10.21 8.25 23.61
#